data_AF-A0A367I5P4-F1
#
_entry.id   AF-A0A367I5P4-F1
#
_cell.length_a   1.000
_cell.length_b   1.000
_cell.length_c   1.000
_cell.angle_alpha   90.00
_cell.angle_beta   90.00
_cell.angle_gamma   90.00
#
_symmetry.space_group_name_H-M   'P 1'
#
loop_
_entity.id
_entity.type
_entity.pdbx_description
1 polymer ?
#
loop_
_entity_poly.entity_id
_entity_poly.type
_entity_poly.pdbx_seq_one_letter_code
_entity_poly.pdbx_strand_id
1 'polypeptide(L)'
;MSKRTQKTGKTARYGPRYGVSVRHRAGKALDRVKRKYTCPSCQYQKVTRKASGIWSCKKCGHTFAGGVWEPYTRASEANHRILRRGIEGATATDMAVIAQTRALEYERTLTERDDDSESAVEEVSVEATVDDEEE
;
A
#
# COMPACT_ATOMS: atom_id res chain seq x y z
N MET A 1 -29.16 21.07 21.45
CA MET A 1 -27.74 21.40 21.74
C MET A 1 -27.24 22.39 20.69
N SER A 2 -26.88 23.61 21.07
CA SER A 2 -26.41 24.65 20.13
C SER A 2 -24.93 24.46 19.76
N LYS A 3 -24.56 24.87 18.54
CA LYS A 3 -23.16 24.86 18.08
C LYS A 3 -22.38 25.95 18.79
N ARG A 4 -21.45 25.56 19.68
CA ARG A 4 -20.71 26.51 20.53
C ARG A 4 -19.56 27.27 19.83
N THR A 5 -19.03 26.75 18.73
CA THR A 5 -17.89 27.35 18.00
C THR A 5 -18.09 27.25 16.50
N GLN A 6 -17.77 28.29 15.72
CA GLN A 6 -17.94 28.24 14.27
C GLN A 6 -16.89 27.38 13.55
N LYS A 7 -15.59 27.66 13.78
CA LYS A 7 -14.46 27.00 13.09
C LYS A 7 -13.57 26.18 14.01
N THR A 8 -13.38 26.62 15.24
CA THR A 8 -12.29 26.15 16.13
C THR A 8 -12.55 24.76 16.73
N GLY A 9 -13.81 24.38 16.96
CA GLY A 9 -14.18 23.05 17.46
C GLY A 9 -13.40 22.64 18.71
N LYS A 10 -12.85 21.42 18.69
CA LYS A 10 -12.05 20.85 19.81
C LYS A 10 -10.78 21.63 20.14
N THR A 11 -10.29 22.45 19.21
CA THR A 11 -9.07 23.24 19.40
C THR A 11 -9.33 24.56 20.13
N ALA A 12 -10.60 24.88 20.42
CA ALA A 12 -10.97 26.08 21.18
C ALA A 12 -10.33 26.14 22.57
N ARG A 13 -9.98 24.98 23.17
CA ARG A 13 -9.25 24.89 24.44
C ARG A 13 -7.90 25.61 24.45
N TYR A 14 -7.31 25.81 23.28
CA TYR A 14 -6.03 26.50 23.14
C TYR A 14 -6.18 28.03 23.13
N GLY A 15 -7.40 28.55 23.03
CA GLY A 15 -7.67 29.99 22.95
C GLY A 15 -6.95 30.64 21.76
N PRO A 16 -6.47 31.89 21.90
CA PRO A 16 -5.77 32.60 20.82
C PRO A 16 -4.33 32.13 20.58
N ARG A 17 -3.76 31.27 21.43
CA ARG A 17 -2.34 30.87 21.41
C ARG A 17 -1.97 29.92 20.26
N TYR A 18 -0.67 29.84 19.96
CA TYR A 18 0.00 28.89 19.04
C TYR A 18 -0.23 29.07 17.53
N GLY A 19 -1.08 30.02 17.11
CA GLY A 19 -1.37 30.28 15.70
C GLY A 19 -2.31 29.26 15.04
N VAL A 20 -2.87 29.63 13.89
CA VAL A 20 -3.97 28.88 13.24
C VAL A 20 -3.51 27.54 12.68
N SER A 21 -2.35 27.49 12.01
CA SER A 21 -1.84 26.29 11.35
C SER A 21 -1.57 25.14 12.34
N VAL A 22 -0.92 25.44 13.46
CA VAL A 22 -0.63 24.47 14.52
C VAL A 22 -1.92 23.95 15.14
N ARG A 23 -2.86 24.85 15.47
CA ARG A 23 -4.17 24.44 16.01
C ARG A 23 -4.93 23.56 15.03
N HIS A 24 -4.93 23.88 13.73
CA HIS A 24 -5.61 23.08 12.73
C HIS A 24 -5.06 21.65 12.63
N ARG A 25 -3.72 21.49 12.62
CA ARG A 25 -3.08 20.15 12.63
C ARG A 25 -3.41 19.38 13.92
N ALA A 26 -3.34 20.05 15.07
CA ALA A 26 -3.70 19.46 16.35
C ALA A 26 -5.19 19.03 16.40
N GLY A 27 -6.09 19.82 15.80
CA GLY A 27 -7.50 19.48 15.66
C GLY A 27 -7.72 18.16 14.93
N LYS A 28 -7.09 18.01 13.76
CA LYS A 28 -7.14 16.75 12.99
C LYS A 28 -6.62 15.55 13.79
N ALA A 29 -5.53 15.72 14.53
CA ALA A 29 -4.99 14.65 15.38
C ALA A 29 -5.94 14.28 16.54
N LEU A 30 -6.54 15.28 17.19
CA LEU A 30 -7.54 15.08 18.25
C LEU A 30 -8.84 14.47 17.74
N ASP A 31 -9.21 14.74 16.49
CA ASP A 31 -10.35 14.13 15.83
C ASP A 31 -10.15 12.63 15.63
N ARG A 32 -8.97 12.22 15.16
CA ARG A 32 -8.60 10.81 15.03
C ARG A 32 -8.62 10.11 16.39
N VAL A 33 -7.95 10.68 17.40
CA VAL A 33 -7.90 10.06 18.74
C VAL A 33 -9.27 9.88 19.39
N LYS A 34 -10.17 10.85 19.21
CA LYS A 34 -11.52 10.80 19.81
C LYS A 34 -12.52 10.00 18.99
N ARG A 35 -12.19 9.60 17.76
CA ARG A 35 -13.05 8.75 16.93
C ARG A 35 -13.12 7.36 17.58
N LYS A 36 -14.29 6.71 17.49
CA LYS A 36 -14.45 5.31 17.84
C LYS A 36 -14.08 4.46 16.64
N TYR A 37 -13.27 3.45 16.86
CA TYR A 37 -12.82 2.54 15.80
C TYR A 37 -13.45 1.15 15.97
N THR A 38 -13.50 0.42 14.86
CA THR A 38 -13.94 -0.97 14.79
C THR A 38 -12.93 -1.88 15.49
N CYS A 39 -13.39 -2.81 16.31
CA CYS A 39 -12.55 -3.80 16.98
C CYS A 39 -12.18 -4.94 16.03
N PRO A 40 -10.92 -5.42 15.99
CA PRO A 40 -10.54 -6.53 15.12
C PRO A 40 -11.10 -7.88 15.61
N SER A 41 -11.44 -8.00 16.90
CA SER A 41 -11.93 -9.24 17.50
C SER A 41 -13.45 -9.37 17.46
N CYS A 42 -14.20 -8.32 17.87
CA CYS A 42 -15.67 -8.37 17.90
C CYS A 42 -16.37 -7.48 16.86
N GLN A 43 -15.63 -6.74 16.04
CA GLN A 43 -16.14 -5.93 14.92
C GLN A 43 -17.13 -4.82 15.30
N TYR A 44 -17.27 -4.49 16.59
CA TYR A 44 -18.03 -3.32 17.04
C TYR A 44 -17.18 -2.05 17.06
N GLN A 45 -17.78 -0.92 16.72
CA GLN A 45 -17.18 0.43 16.79
C GLN A 45 -17.13 0.97 18.23
N LYS A 46 -16.40 0.28 19.11
CA LYS A 46 -16.27 0.60 20.54
C LYS A 46 -14.82 0.67 21.01
N VAL A 47 -13.86 0.73 20.08
CA VAL A 47 -12.44 0.89 20.40
C VAL A 47 -12.15 2.35 20.77
N THR A 48 -11.45 2.53 21.88
CA THR A 48 -10.99 3.81 22.40
C THR A 48 -9.53 3.75 22.81
N ARG A 49 -8.81 4.87 22.71
CA ARG A 49 -7.40 4.95 23.12
C ARG A 49 -7.28 4.88 24.64
N LYS A 50 -6.41 4.01 25.15
CA LYS A 50 -6.06 3.91 26.58
C LYS A 50 -4.78 4.69 26.89
N ALA A 51 -3.75 4.51 26.07
CA ALA A 51 -2.47 5.22 26.18
C ALA A 51 -1.87 5.50 24.79
N SER A 52 -0.69 6.09 24.72
CA SER A 52 0.05 6.24 23.45
C SER A 52 0.33 4.88 22.83
N GLY A 53 -0.21 4.63 21.64
CA GLY A 53 -0.05 3.36 20.92
C GLY A 53 -0.86 2.18 21.47
N ILE A 54 -1.64 2.36 22.55
CA ILE A 54 -2.43 1.29 23.17
C ILE A 54 -3.92 1.60 23.04
N TRP A 55 -4.65 0.67 22.40
CA TRP A 55 -6.08 0.76 22.13
C TRP A 55 -6.84 -0.37 22.80
N SER A 56 -8.05 -0.08 23.27
CA SER A 56 -8.88 -1.04 24.00
C SER A 56 -10.32 -0.98 23.52
N CYS A 57 -10.92 -2.15 23.27
CA CYS A 57 -12.34 -2.27 22.99
C CYS A 57 -13.14 -2.32 24.29
N LYS A 58 -14.11 -1.41 24.46
CA LYS A 58 -15.00 -1.42 25.62
C LYS A 58 -16.01 -2.58 25.64
N LYS A 59 -16.26 -3.23 24.50
CA LYS A 59 -17.24 -4.32 24.40
C LYS A 59 -16.64 -5.66 24.86
N CYS A 60 -15.53 -6.08 24.23
CA CYS A 60 -14.92 -7.39 24.49
C CYS A 60 -13.64 -7.33 25.33
N GLY A 61 -13.21 -6.14 25.77
CA GLY A 61 -12.00 -5.98 26.58
C GLY A 61 -10.67 -6.13 25.81
N HIS A 62 -10.70 -6.53 24.53
CA HIS A 62 -9.50 -6.73 23.73
C HIS A 62 -8.63 -5.46 23.66
N THR A 63 -7.38 -5.58 24.10
CA THR A 63 -6.35 -4.54 24.05
C THR A 63 -5.30 -4.89 23.01
N PHE A 64 -4.95 -3.93 22.16
CA PHE A 64 -3.97 -4.14 21.10
C PHE A 64 -3.10 -2.90 20.89
N ALA A 65 -1.92 -3.14 20.31
CA ALA A 65 -0.99 -2.09 19.91
C ALA A 65 -1.40 -1.49 18.56
N GLY A 66 -1.21 -0.19 18.39
CA GLY A 66 -1.50 0.53 17.16
C GLY A 66 -0.77 1.86 17.09
N GLY A 67 -1.20 2.73 16.19
CA GLY A 67 -0.63 4.07 16.09
C GLY A 67 -0.97 4.99 17.27
N VAL A 68 -0.26 6.11 17.37
CA VAL A 68 -0.46 7.11 18.43
C VAL A 68 -1.78 7.87 18.27
N TRP A 69 -2.13 8.24 17.03
CA TRP A 69 -3.32 9.04 16.72
C TRP A 69 -4.50 8.20 16.23
N GLU A 70 -4.22 7.05 15.63
CA GLU A 70 -5.19 6.11 15.07
C GLU A 70 -4.70 4.67 15.29
N PRO A 71 -5.59 3.69 15.57
CA PRO A 71 -5.18 2.32 15.83
C PRO A 71 -4.56 1.65 14.59
N TYR A 72 -5.14 1.88 13.42
CA TYR A 72 -4.68 1.34 12.14
C TYR A 72 -3.95 2.43 11.37
N THR A 73 -2.64 2.30 11.22
CA THR A 73 -1.79 3.23 10.45
C THR A 73 -1.65 2.74 9.02
N ARG A 74 -1.30 3.64 8.09
CA ARG A 74 -1.01 3.27 6.69
C ARG A 74 0.07 2.19 6.58
N ALA A 75 1.10 2.26 7.43
CA ALA A 75 2.16 1.26 7.48
C ALA A 75 1.65 -0.10 8.01
N SER A 76 0.85 -0.09 9.08
CA SER A 76 0.22 -1.31 9.60
C SER A 76 -0.67 -1.96 8.55
N GLU A 77 -1.49 -1.18 7.84
CA GLU A 77 -2.34 -1.69 6.75
C GLU A 77 -1.53 -2.31 5.62
N ALA A 78 -0.43 -1.66 5.19
CA ALA A 78 0.47 -2.21 4.18
C ALA A 78 1.12 -3.52 4.64
N ASN A 79 1.59 -3.58 5.89
CA ASN A 79 2.18 -4.78 6.47
C ASN A 79 1.15 -5.93 6.54
N HIS A 80 -0.09 -5.65 6.96
CA HIS A 80 -1.15 -6.65 6.98
C HIS A 80 -1.46 -7.19 5.57
N ARG A 81 -1.38 -6.34 4.53
CA ARG A 81 -1.52 -6.77 3.13
C ARG A 81 -0.40 -7.71 2.69
N ILE A 82 0.85 -7.40 3.05
CA ILE A 82 2.02 -8.24 2.73
C ILE A 82 1.93 -9.58 3.47
N LEU A 83 1.64 -9.56 4.77
CA LEU A 83 1.51 -10.78 5.57
C LEU A 83 0.38 -11.67 5.05
N ARG A 84 -0.75 -11.08 4.67
CA ARG A 84 -1.87 -11.82 4.07
C ARG A 84 -1.45 -12.52 2.78
N ARG A 85 -0.74 -11.81 1.89
CA ARG A 85 -0.17 -12.41 0.66
C ARG A 85 0.82 -13.54 0.95
N GLY A 86 1.61 -13.42 2.03
CA GLY A 86 2.54 -14.47 2.44
C GLY A 86 1.85 -15.74 2.96
N ILE A 87 0.71 -15.61 3.63
CA ILE A 87 -0.03 -16.73 4.24
C ILE A 87 -0.99 -17.39 3.24
N GLU A 88 -1.79 -16.60 2.52
CA GLU A 88 -2.79 -17.09 1.56
C GLU A 88 -2.16 -17.44 0.20
N GLY A 89 -0.91 -17.05 -0.04
CA GLY A 89 -0.28 -17.08 -1.36
C GLY A 89 -0.71 -15.90 -2.24
N ALA A 90 -0.19 -15.87 -3.47
CA ALA A 90 -0.69 -14.96 -4.51
C ALA A 90 -2.19 -15.24 -4.71
N THR A 91 -3.03 -14.22 -4.57
CA THR A 91 -4.47 -14.35 -4.80
C THR A 91 -4.74 -14.89 -6.20
N ALA A 92 -5.91 -15.50 -6.48
CA ALA A 92 -6.23 -16.01 -7.82
C ALA A 92 -6.02 -14.97 -8.95
N THR A 93 -6.23 -13.69 -8.62
CA THR A 93 -5.92 -12.55 -9.48
C THR A 93 -4.43 -12.31 -9.65
N ASP A 94 -3.64 -12.41 -8.58
CA ASP A 94 -2.17 -12.28 -8.66
C ASP A 94 -1.58 -13.46 -9.48
N MET A 95 -2.13 -14.67 -9.36
CA MET A 95 -1.74 -15.84 -10.17
C MET A 95 -2.03 -15.64 -11.66
N ALA A 96 -3.18 -15.07 -12.02
CA ALA A 96 -3.54 -14.78 -13.40
C ALA A 96 -2.61 -13.73 -14.03
N VAL A 97 -2.25 -12.69 -13.28
CA VAL A 97 -1.29 -11.66 -13.74
C VAL A 97 0.11 -12.24 -13.92
N ILE A 98 0.56 -13.12 -13.00
CA ILE A 98 1.85 -13.82 -13.12
C ILE A 98 1.86 -14.74 -14.35
N ALA A 99 0.75 -15.44 -14.64
CA ALA A 99 0.65 -16.27 -15.83
C ALA A 99 0.68 -15.45 -17.12
N GLN A 100 -0.05 -14.33 -17.18
CA GLN A 100 -0.07 -13.43 -18.34
C GLN A 100 1.30 -12.81 -18.62
N THR A 101 2.00 -12.34 -17.59
CA THR A 101 3.35 -11.75 -17.73
C THR A 101 4.37 -12.78 -18.22
N ARG A 102 4.36 -14.00 -17.66
CA ARG A 102 5.22 -15.09 -18.15
C ARG A 102 4.91 -15.49 -19.59
N ALA A 103 3.65 -15.48 -20.00
CA ALA A 103 3.28 -15.77 -21.38
C ALA A 103 3.83 -14.71 -22.35
N LEU A 104 3.71 -13.42 -22.01
CA LEU A 104 4.26 -12.33 -22.81
C LEU A 104 5.80 -12.37 -22.87
N GLU A 105 6.46 -12.69 -21.76
CA GLU A 105 7.91 -12.87 -21.72
C GLU A 105 8.37 -14.03 -22.58
N TYR A 106 7.64 -15.14 -22.59
CA TYR A 106 7.95 -16.30 -23.46
C TYR A 106 7.85 -15.94 -24.94
N GLU A 107 6.77 -15.28 -25.36
CA GLU A 107 6.63 -14.83 -26.76
C GLU A 107 7.75 -13.86 -27.16
N ARG A 108 8.13 -12.94 -26.27
CA ARG A 108 9.26 -12.02 -26.51
C ARG A 108 10.58 -12.77 -26.66
N THR A 109 10.83 -13.79 -25.84
CA THR A 109 12.04 -14.61 -26.00
C THR A 109 12.05 -15.43 -27.29
N LEU A 110 10.88 -15.76 -27.84
CA LEU A 110 10.76 -16.50 -29.09
C LEU A 110 11.07 -15.57 -30.27
N THR A 111 10.50 -14.35 -30.28
CA THR A 111 10.82 -13.33 -31.29
C THR A 111 12.30 -12.95 -31.25
N GLU A 112 12.88 -12.74 -30.05
CA GLU A 112 14.31 -12.44 -29.91
C GLU A 112 15.19 -13.56 -30.50
N ARG A 113 14.81 -14.83 -30.33
CA ARG A 113 15.54 -15.97 -30.91
C ARG A 113 15.39 -16.06 -32.41
N ASP A 114 14.21 -15.72 -32.94
CA ASP A 114 13.96 -15.68 -34.38
C ASP A 114 14.78 -14.55 -35.02
N ASP A 115 14.84 -13.37 -34.41
CA ASP A 115 15.68 -12.24 -34.83
C ASP A 115 17.20 -12.56 -34.77
N ASP A 116 17.66 -13.24 -33.70
CA ASP A 116 19.05 -13.74 -33.61
C ASP A 116 19.34 -14.81 -34.69
N SER A 117 18.36 -15.64 -35.03
CA SER A 117 18.52 -16.63 -36.10
C SER A 117 18.55 -15.98 -37.48
N GLU A 118 17.74 -14.94 -37.71
CA GLU A 118 17.66 -14.19 -38.96
C GLU A 118 18.95 -13.37 -39.19
N SER A 119 19.49 -12.75 -38.15
CA SER A 119 20.82 -12.12 -38.22
C SER A 119 21.96 -13.12 -38.45
N ALA A 120 21.89 -14.32 -37.89
CA ALA A 120 22.87 -15.38 -38.16
C ALA A 120 22.80 -15.91 -39.60
N VAL A 121 21.62 -16.05 -40.22
CA VAL A 121 21.55 -16.37 -41.67
C VAL A 121 21.99 -15.19 -42.52
N GLU A 122 21.74 -13.94 -42.11
CA GLU A 122 22.22 -12.76 -42.84
C GLU A 122 23.76 -12.66 -42.80
N GLU A 123 24.40 -12.88 -41.65
CA GLU A 123 25.87 -12.93 -41.53
C GLU A 123 26.48 -14.07 -42.37
N VAL A 124 25.90 -15.28 -42.34
CA VAL A 124 26.36 -16.42 -43.17
C VAL A 124 26.15 -16.15 -44.67
N SER A 125 25.11 -15.39 -45.05
CA SER A 125 24.88 -14.99 -46.44
C SER A 125 25.91 -13.97 -46.93
N VAL A 126 26.32 -13.05 -46.06
CA VAL A 126 27.36 -12.06 -46.37
C VAL A 126 28.73 -12.74 -46.49
N GLU A 127 29.08 -13.67 -45.60
CA GLU A 127 30.33 -14.45 -45.71
C GLU A 127 30.39 -15.29 -47.00
N ALA A 128 29.29 -15.96 -47.39
CA ALA A 128 29.25 -16.78 -48.60
C ALA A 128 29.41 -15.97 -49.91
N THR A 129 29.24 -14.64 -49.88
CA THR A 129 29.45 -13.76 -51.04
C THR A 129 30.88 -13.20 -51.16
N VAL A 130 31.74 -13.42 -50.17
CA VAL A 130 33.11 -12.87 -50.14
C VAL A 130 34.17 -13.87 -50.68
N ASP A 131 33.80 -15.13 -50.94
CA ASP A 131 34.71 -16.19 -51.44
C ASP A 131 34.70 -16.39 -52.98
N ASP A 132 34.00 -15.55 -53.78
CA ASP A 132 33.93 -15.68 -55.26
C ASP A 132 34.64 -14.55 -56.03
N GLU A 133 35.58 -13.83 -55.38
CA GLU A 133 36.45 -12.82 -56.03
C GLU A 133 37.96 -13.11 -55.83
N GLU A 134 38.42 -14.34 -56.06
CA GLU A 134 39.84 -14.60 -56.39
C GLU A 134 39.97 -15.69 -57.48
N GLU A 135 39.87 -15.28 -58.75
CA GLU A 135 40.73 -15.75 -59.87
C GLU A 135 40.72 -14.79 -61.06
#